data_AF-A0A0C2YBJ8-F1
#
_entry.id   AF-A0A0C2YBJ8-F1
#
_cell.length_a   1.000
_cell.length_b   1.000
_cell.length_c   1.000
_cell.angle_alpha   90.00
_cell.angle_beta   90.00
_cell.angle_gamma   90.00
#
_symmetry.space_group_name_H-M   'P 1'
#
loop_
_entity.id
_entity.type
_entity.pdbx_description
1 polymer ?
#
loop_
_entity_poly.entity_id
_entity_poly.type
_entity_poly.pdbx_seq_one_letter_code
_entity_poly.pdbx_strand_id
1 'polypeptide(L)'
;MDAQGLLPKRNVEVFDHEGSVVAGFWQYGTLRWDEFCRYLTTFIVTETPWSIFEYDLTTSQCAGPCPSGAQIVQPGHYTLLSSTRENIRVGLVPTLPRPRNPSLFNTPVNENHYDSRGRERDGRCLITGLQTPNRLKVAHIFPREHEAEWVRKGYPSKIADAADEAWIGGTSKIDSVQNVITLRSDLSDAWDNYEFGVDPNNHYLITSFTNGNADINGLHLQLDHIQDPTLRPLDELFADHFVQGLLKHMKGTGEVGWTYEEYVETFRDGLLDLSNHKIWGSREGKERLELALSEGLFDHRLSQQSAAEK
;
A
#
# COMPACT_ATOMS: atom_id res chain seq x y z
N MET A 1 -7.08 -3.95 26.21
CA MET A 1 -5.62 -4.08 26.45
C MET A 1 -5.34 -5.56 26.36
N ASP A 2 -4.80 -5.99 25.24
CA ASP A 2 -4.46 -7.40 25.04
C ASP A 2 -3.17 -7.71 25.80
N ALA A 3 -2.93 -8.99 26.07
CA ALA A 3 -1.91 -9.52 26.98
C ALA A 3 -0.44 -9.16 26.64
N GLN A 4 -0.21 -8.27 25.66
CA GLN A 4 1.10 -7.83 25.18
C GLN A 4 1.28 -6.30 25.18
N GLY A 5 0.30 -5.51 25.64
CA GLY A 5 0.43 -4.05 25.73
C GLY A 5 0.51 -3.31 24.38
N LEU A 6 0.45 -4.03 23.26
CA LEU A 6 0.30 -3.47 21.93
C LEU A 6 -1.15 -3.01 21.72
N LEU A 7 -1.31 -1.82 21.16
CA LEU A 7 -2.62 -1.36 20.73
C LEU A 7 -3.15 -2.30 19.64
N PRO A 8 -4.46 -2.59 19.62
CA PRO A 8 -5.03 -3.40 18.56
C PRO A 8 -4.76 -2.75 17.19
N LYS A 9 -4.47 -3.59 16.18
CA LYS A 9 -4.21 -3.14 14.81
C LYS A 9 -5.49 -2.77 14.06
N ARG A 10 -6.61 -3.39 14.43
CA ARG A 10 -7.94 -3.21 13.85
C ARG A 10 -8.95 -2.91 14.96
N ASN A 11 -9.93 -2.08 14.67
CA ASN A 11 -11.08 -1.82 15.55
C ASN A 11 -12.43 -2.08 14.86
N VAL A 12 -12.38 -2.49 13.59
CA VAL A 12 -13.51 -3.01 12.81
C VAL A 12 -13.09 -4.38 12.28
N GLU A 13 -13.90 -5.40 12.55
CA GLU A 13 -13.68 -6.76 12.05
C GLU A 13 -14.96 -7.33 11.46
N VAL A 14 -14.81 -8.05 10.35
CA VAL A 14 -15.91 -8.72 9.64
C VAL A 14 -15.61 -10.20 9.62
N PHE A 15 -16.56 -10.99 10.10
CA PHE A 15 -16.51 -12.44 10.19
C PHE A 15 -17.39 -13.10 9.12
N ASP A 16 -17.05 -14.33 8.75
CA ASP A 16 -17.99 -15.23 8.10
C ASP A 16 -18.82 -16.01 9.12
N HIS A 17 -19.74 -16.83 8.63
CA HIS A 17 -20.62 -17.65 9.47
C HIS A 17 -19.88 -18.76 10.25
N GLU A 18 -18.63 -19.07 9.90
CA GLU A 18 -17.77 -20.04 10.59
C GLU A 18 -16.93 -19.38 11.69
N GLY A 19 -17.00 -18.04 11.81
CA GLY A 19 -16.25 -17.26 12.79
C GLY A 19 -14.84 -16.89 12.33
N SER A 20 -14.51 -17.05 11.04
CA SER A 20 -13.23 -16.62 10.49
C SER A 20 -13.29 -15.14 10.11
N VAL A 21 -12.22 -14.39 10.41
CA VAL A 21 -12.09 -13.00 9.97
C VAL A 21 -11.86 -12.95 8.46
N VAL A 22 -12.78 -12.32 7.75
CA VAL A 22 -12.73 -12.15 6.29
C VAL A 22 -12.35 -10.74 5.87
N ALA A 23 -12.55 -9.75 6.75
CA ALA A 23 -12.06 -8.40 6.57
C ALA A 23 -11.84 -7.68 7.91
N GLY A 24 -11.08 -6.59 7.91
CA GLY A 24 -11.03 -5.68 9.06
C GLY A 24 -10.04 -4.54 8.85
N PHE A 25 -10.20 -3.44 9.58
CA PHE A 25 -9.33 -2.26 9.44
C PHE A 25 -9.38 -1.40 10.70
N TRP A 26 -8.59 -0.32 10.73
CA TRP A 26 -8.69 0.70 11.76
C TRP A 26 -9.50 1.91 11.28
N GLN A 27 -10.65 2.12 11.90
CA GLN A 27 -11.52 3.27 11.67
C GLN A 27 -11.09 4.47 12.52
N TYR A 28 -10.90 5.62 11.86
CA TYR A 28 -10.65 6.93 12.47
C TYR A 28 -11.87 7.88 12.45
N GLY A 29 -13.02 7.40 11.96
CA GLY A 29 -14.24 8.18 11.82
C GLY A 29 -14.43 8.81 10.44
N THR A 30 -13.73 8.32 9.41
CA THR A 30 -13.81 8.85 8.05
C THR A 30 -14.44 7.88 7.06
N LEU A 31 -14.24 6.57 7.23
CA LEU A 31 -14.71 5.59 6.24
C LEU A 31 -16.21 5.33 6.37
N ARG A 32 -16.94 5.44 5.27
CA ARG A 32 -18.39 5.22 5.18
C ARG A 32 -18.72 3.81 4.73
N TRP A 33 -19.97 3.39 4.97
CA TRP A 33 -20.41 2.04 4.62
C TRP A 33 -20.41 1.77 3.11
N ASP A 34 -20.80 2.74 2.29
CA ASP A 34 -20.75 2.62 0.82
C ASP A 34 -19.32 2.41 0.31
N GLU A 35 -18.36 3.18 0.83
CA GLU A 35 -16.94 3.03 0.54
C GLU A 35 -16.40 1.68 1.02
N PHE A 36 -16.71 1.29 2.26
CA PHE A 36 -16.24 0.03 2.82
C PHE A 36 -16.79 -1.17 2.05
N CYS A 37 -18.08 -1.17 1.69
CA CYS A 37 -18.67 -2.20 0.85
C CYS A 37 -17.97 -2.30 -0.52
N ARG A 38 -17.61 -1.17 -1.14
CA ARG A 38 -16.82 -1.15 -2.37
C ARG A 38 -15.41 -1.70 -2.18
N TYR A 39 -14.78 -1.48 -1.03
CA TYR A 39 -13.47 -2.09 -0.75
C TYR A 39 -13.58 -3.60 -0.58
N LEU A 40 -14.61 -4.08 0.10
CA LEU A 40 -14.87 -5.51 0.26
C LEU A 40 -15.01 -6.25 -1.07
N THR A 41 -15.66 -5.65 -2.09
CA THR A 41 -15.78 -6.29 -3.42
C THR A 41 -14.44 -6.50 -4.12
N THR A 42 -13.36 -5.86 -3.67
CA THR A 42 -12.00 -6.07 -4.21
C THR A 42 -11.45 -7.45 -3.86
N PHE A 43 -11.86 -8.02 -2.73
CA PHE A 43 -11.25 -9.25 -2.21
C PHE A 43 -12.22 -10.31 -1.69
N ILE A 44 -13.50 -10.00 -1.51
CA ILE A 44 -14.54 -10.97 -1.15
C ILE A 44 -15.17 -11.57 -2.42
N VAL A 45 -15.31 -12.89 -2.41
CA VAL A 45 -15.92 -13.69 -3.48
C VAL A 45 -17.10 -14.46 -2.90
N THR A 46 -18.29 -14.20 -3.40
CA THR A 46 -19.52 -14.90 -2.98
C THR A 46 -20.34 -15.31 -4.22
N GLU A 47 -21.16 -16.35 -4.08
CA GLU A 47 -22.10 -16.76 -5.13
C GLU A 47 -23.41 -15.96 -5.08
N THR A 48 -23.71 -15.35 -3.92
CA THR A 48 -24.95 -14.62 -3.66
C THR A 48 -24.67 -13.19 -3.22
N PRO A 49 -25.63 -12.26 -3.43
CA PRO A 49 -25.55 -10.92 -2.86
C PRO A 49 -25.46 -10.97 -1.33
N TRP A 50 -24.60 -10.12 -0.78
CA TRP A 50 -24.32 -10.06 0.65
C TRP A 50 -24.67 -8.71 1.26
N SER A 51 -24.85 -8.71 2.57
CA SER A 51 -25.01 -7.52 3.41
C SER A 51 -24.21 -7.71 4.69
N ILE A 52 -23.78 -6.60 5.29
CA ILE A 52 -23.05 -6.61 6.56
C ILE A 52 -24.05 -6.43 7.69
N PHE A 53 -23.88 -7.17 8.77
CA PHE A 53 -24.70 -7.09 9.97
C PHE A 53 -23.80 -6.87 11.18
N GLU A 54 -24.25 -6.05 12.14
CA GLU A 54 -23.57 -5.95 13.43
C GLU A 54 -23.63 -7.29 14.15
N TYR A 55 -22.49 -7.70 14.70
CA TYR A 55 -22.29 -9.03 15.28
C TYR A 55 -21.82 -8.90 16.72
N ASP A 56 -22.55 -9.55 17.62
CA ASP A 56 -22.16 -9.63 19.03
C ASP A 56 -21.41 -10.94 19.27
N LEU A 57 -20.10 -10.84 19.53
CA LEU A 57 -19.24 -11.98 19.84
C LEU A 57 -19.69 -12.75 21.10
N THR A 58 -20.38 -12.10 22.05
CA THR A 58 -20.76 -12.73 23.32
C THR A 58 -22.01 -13.58 23.20
N THR A 59 -22.98 -13.14 22.40
CA THR A 59 -24.25 -13.85 22.18
C THR A 59 -24.26 -14.66 20.88
N SER A 60 -23.26 -14.46 20.02
CA SER A 60 -23.22 -14.95 18.64
C SER A 60 -24.48 -14.58 17.84
N GLN A 61 -25.06 -13.41 18.14
CA GLN A 61 -26.26 -12.90 17.48
C GLN A 61 -25.94 -11.74 16.55
N CYS A 62 -26.73 -11.63 15.49
CA CYS A 62 -26.67 -10.53 14.55
C CYS A 62 -27.78 -9.53 14.86
N ALA A 63 -27.46 -8.25 14.89
CA ALA A 63 -28.44 -7.19 15.00
C ALA A 63 -29.03 -6.84 13.61
N GLY A 64 -29.46 -5.59 13.43
CA GLY A 64 -29.96 -5.11 12.15
C GLY A 64 -28.86 -5.09 11.06
N PRO A 65 -29.27 -5.05 9.77
CA PRO A 65 -28.31 -4.81 8.69
C PRO A 65 -27.64 -3.45 8.88
N CYS A 66 -26.35 -3.41 8.62
CA CYS A 66 -25.61 -2.17 8.56
C CYS A 66 -26.13 -1.30 7.39
N PRO A 67 -26.14 0.03 7.56
CA PRO A 67 -26.52 0.95 6.50
C PRO A 67 -25.69 0.72 5.23
N SER A 68 -26.27 0.95 4.05
CA SER A 68 -25.55 0.91 2.77
C SER A 68 -25.22 2.31 2.23
N GLY A 69 -25.16 3.32 3.09
CA GLY A 69 -25.07 4.73 2.69
C GLY A 69 -23.89 5.47 3.33
N ALA A 70 -23.94 6.80 3.26
CA ALA A 70 -22.85 7.70 3.68
C ALA A 70 -22.61 7.79 5.20
N GLN A 71 -23.14 6.85 5.98
CA GLN A 71 -22.94 6.78 7.43
C GLN A 71 -21.57 6.17 7.71
N ILE A 72 -20.89 6.71 8.72
CA ILE A 72 -19.56 6.25 9.14
C ILE A 72 -19.67 4.85 9.75
N VAL A 73 -18.81 3.93 9.30
CA VAL A 73 -18.65 2.61 9.91
C VAL A 73 -18.20 2.79 11.36
N GLN A 74 -18.90 2.21 12.32
CA GLN A 74 -18.49 2.30 13.72
C GLN A 74 -17.45 1.21 14.05
N PRO A 75 -16.54 1.44 15.02
CA PRO A 75 -15.75 0.36 15.58
C PRO A 75 -16.65 -0.75 16.15
N GLY A 76 -16.31 -2.00 15.89
CA GLY A 76 -17.10 -3.15 16.30
C GLY A 76 -16.84 -4.41 15.48
N HIS A 77 -17.64 -5.44 15.78
CA HIS A 77 -17.60 -6.72 15.09
C HIS A 77 -18.84 -6.85 14.21
N TYR A 78 -18.65 -7.43 13.03
CA TYR A 78 -19.65 -7.53 11.99
C TYR A 78 -19.62 -8.92 11.37
N THR A 79 -20.69 -9.34 10.72
CA THR A 79 -20.72 -10.59 9.95
C THR A 79 -21.27 -10.35 8.55
N LEU A 80 -20.77 -11.13 7.59
CA LEU A 80 -21.33 -11.20 6.24
C LEU A 80 -22.40 -12.29 6.15
N LEU A 81 -23.59 -11.90 5.75
CA LEU A 81 -24.71 -12.80 5.47
C LEU A 81 -25.30 -12.46 4.09
N SER A 82 -26.18 -13.32 3.58
CA SER A 82 -26.98 -12.95 2.42
C SER A 82 -27.86 -11.73 2.72
N SER A 83 -28.38 -11.07 1.69
CA SER A 83 -29.39 -10.01 1.87
C SER A 83 -30.69 -10.51 2.53
N THR A 84 -30.93 -11.83 2.56
CA THR A 84 -32.04 -12.50 3.27
C THR A 84 -31.67 -12.97 4.67
N ARG A 85 -30.47 -12.65 5.17
CA ARG A 85 -29.91 -13.07 6.48
C ARG A 85 -29.62 -14.56 6.61
N GLU A 86 -29.33 -15.22 5.51
CA GLU A 86 -28.90 -16.62 5.50
C GLU A 86 -27.37 -16.69 5.51
N ASN A 87 -26.84 -17.76 6.09
CA ASN A 87 -25.41 -18.03 6.05
C ASN A 87 -24.96 -18.24 4.61
N ILE A 88 -23.85 -17.60 4.24
CA ILE A 88 -23.25 -17.72 2.91
C ILE A 88 -21.81 -18.18 3.03
N ARG A 89 -21.34 -18.86 1.98
CA ARG A 89 -19.91 -19.14 1.83
C ARG A 89 -19.21 -17.87 1.37
N VAL A 90 -18.22 -17.44 2.14
CA VAL A 90 -17.40 -16.27 1.84
C VAL A 90 -16.02 -16.75 1.43
N GLY A 91 -15.71 -16.62 0.14
CA GLY A 91 -14.36 -16.82 -0.38
C GLY A 91 -13.55 -15.53 -0.34
N LEU A 92 -12.23 -15.66 -0.34
CA LEU A 92 -11.30 -14.56 -0.52
C LEU A 92 -10.51 -14.74 -1.82
N VAL A 93 -10.18 -13.64 -2.49
CA VAL A 93 -9.29 -13.70 -3.65
C VAL A 93 -7.91 -14.26 -3.24
N PRO A 94 -7.30 -15.14 -4.05
CA PRO A 94 -6.00 -15.73 -3.75
C PRO A 94 -4.85 -14.72 -3.87
N THR A 95 -5.09 -13.56 -4.50
CA THR A 95 -4.09 -12.50 -4.70
C THR A 95 -3.52 -12.02 -3.37
N LEU A 96 -2.20 -12.11 -3.23
CA LEU A 96 -1.46 -11.56 -2.09
C LEU A 96 -1.03 -10.11 -2.37
N PRO A 97 -0.87 -9.28 -1.33
CA PRO A 97 -0.28 -7.96 -1.52
C PRO A 97 1.15 -8.09 -2.03
N ARG A 98 1.55 -7.15 -2.89
CA ARG A 98 2.90 -7.07 -3.43
C ARG A 98 3.90 -6.89 -2.28
N PRO A 99 4.94 -7.73 -2.15
CA PRO A 99 5.97 -7.52 -1.15
C PRO A 99 6.82 -6.30 -1.50
N ARG A 100 7.13 -5.47 -0.49
CA ARG A 100 8.01 -4.29 -0.62
C ARG A 100 9.06 -4.30 0.47
N ASN A 101 10.32 -4.12 0.10
CA ASN A 101 11.37 -3.87 1.08
C ASN A 101 11.27 -2.42 1.55
N PRO A 102 11.55 -2.13 2.83
CA PRO A 102 11.66 -0.75 3.26
C PRO A 102 12.73 -0.06 2.44
N SER A 103 12.45 1.17 2.00
CA SER A 103 13.44 2.04 1.36
C SER A 103 14.53 2.39 2.39
N LEU A 104 15.47 1.48 2.63
CA LEU A 104 16.53 1.67 3.60
C LEU A 104 17.51 2.69 3.04
N PHE A 105 17.70 3.75 3.82
CA PHE A 105 18.73 4.74 3.62
C PHE A 105 20.06 4.02 3.37
N ASN A 106 20.51 3.95 2.11
CA ASN A 106 21.86 3.63 1.62
C ASN A 106 21.86 2.87 0.29
N THR A 107 20.95 3.16 -0.65
CA THR A 107 21.42 3.14 -2.04
C THR A 107 22.50 4.23 -2.14
N PRO A 108 23.72 3.91 -2.61
CA PRO A 108 24.78 4.88 -2.73
C PRO A 108 24.27 6.09 -3.50
N VAL A 109 24.65 7.28 -3.02
CA VAL A 109 24.34 8.61 -3.52
C VAL A 109 24.94 8.84 -4.91
N ASN A 110 24.73 7.92 -5.85
CA ASN A 110 24.78 8.26 -7.25
C ASN A 110 23.46 8.96 -7.56
N GLU A 111 23.58 10.09 -8.24
CA GLU A 111 22.52 11.02 -8.67
C GLU A 111 21.23 10.31 -9.09
N ASN A 112 20.38 10.00 -8.11
CA ASN A 112 19.09 9.39 -8.35
C ASN A 112 18.16 10.47 -8.90
N HIS A 113 18.15 10.59 -10.24
CA HIS A 113 17.44 11.64 -10.96
C HIS A 113 15.98 11.75 -10.51
N TYR A 114 15.30 10.63 -10.24
CA TYR A 114 13.93 10.63 -9.72
C TYR A 114 13.77 11.36 -8.38
N ASP A 115 14.74 11.26 -7.45
CA ASP A 115 14.66 11.93 -6.14
C ASP A 115 14.81 13.44 -6.32
N SER A 116 15.82 13.87 -7.09
CA SER A 116 16.01 15.31 -7.38
C SER A 116 14.82 15.92 -8.11
N ARG A 117 14.32 15.26 -9.17
CA ARG A 117 13.19 15.72 -9.98
C ARG A 117 11.88 15.68 -9.20
N GLY A 118 11.67 14.66 -8.37
CA GLY A 118 10.50 14.55 -7.48
C GLY A 118 10.45 15.68 -6.47
N ARG A 119 11.60 15.99 -5.82
CA ARG A 119 11.71 17.12 -4.89
C ARG A 119 11.49 18.46 -5.57
N GLU A 120 12.05 18.65 -6.75
CA GLU A 120 11.90 19.89 -7.53
C GLU A 120 10.44 20.11 -7.94
N ARG A 121 9.77 19.05 -8.41
CA ARG A 121 8.36 19.11 -8.80
C ARG A 121 7.44 19.40 -7.61
N ASP A 122 7.63 18.68 -6.50
CA ASP A 122 6.68 18.70 -5.38
C ASP A 122 6.95 19.89 -4.43
N GLY A 123 8.21 20.13 -4.08
CA GLY A 123 8.63 21.16 -3.10
C GLY A 123 8.05 20.99 -1.69
N ARG A 124 7.24 19.97 -1.43
CA ARG A 124 6.54 19.69 -0.18
C ARG A 124 6.19 18.21 -0.06
N CYS A 125 5.82 17.77 1.14
CA CYS A 125 5.13 16.50 1.31
C CYS A 125 3.73 16.57 0.68
N LEU A 126 3.42 15.70 -0.28
CA LEU A 126 2.11 15.70 -0.96
C LEU A 126 0.96 15.23 -0.05
N ILE A 127 1.27 14.55 1.05
CA ILE A 127 0.29 14.06 2.04
C ILE A 127 -0.06 15.15 3.06
N THR A 128 0.94 15.84 3.61
CA THR A 128 0.75 16.77 4.75
C THR A 128 0.93 18.25 4.38
N GLY A 129 1.52 18.54 3.22
CA GLY A 129 1.87 19.89 2.80
C GLY A 129 3.16 20.45 3.42
N LEU A 130 3.87 19.66 4.24
CA LEU A 130 5.08 20.10 4.92
C LEU A 130 6.19 20.51 3.92
N GLN A 131 6.70 21.73 4.05
CA GLN A 131 7.73 22.33 3.19
C GLN A 131 9.12 22.37 3.85
N THR A 132 9.57 21.25 4.43
CA THR A 132 10.89 21.19 5.08
C THR A 132 11.79 20.19 4.34
N PRO A 133 12.62 20.62 3.37
CA PRO A 133 13.36 19.73 2.47
C PRO A 133 14.14 18.61 3.18
N ASN A 134 14.76 18.92 4.33
CA ASN A 134 15.54 17.97 5.13
C ASN A 134 14.70 16.86 5.79
N ARG A 135 13.37 16.97 5.76
CA ARG A 135 12.42 15.97 6.30
C ARG A 135 11.53 15.38 5.20
N LEU A 136 11.98 15.49 3.95
CA LEU A 136 11.28 14.94 2.81
C LEU A 136 12.04 13.74 2.24
N LYS A 137 11.30 12.73 1.81
CA LYS A 137 11.79 11.59 1.04
C LYS A 137 10.96 11.47 -0.23
N VAL A 138 11.60 11.12 -1.35
CA VAL A 138 10.87 10.72 -2.56
C VAL A 138 10.69 9.21 -2.52
N ALA A 139 9.47 8.75 -2.73
CA ALA A 139 9.10 7.35 -2.73
C ALA A 139 8.36 7.01 -4.02
N HIS A 140 8.62 5.81 -4.55
CA HIS A 140 7.85 5.31 -5.69
C HIS A 140 6.44 4.91 -5.28
N ILE A 141 5.46 5.18 -6.13
CA ILE A 141 4.08 4.72 -5.96
C ILE A 141 4.00 3.24 -6.27
N PHE A 142 4.54 2.84 -7.43
CA PHE A 142 4.77 1.45 -7.82
C PHE A 142 6.25 1.09 -7.59
N PRO A 143 6.55 0.02 -6.84
CA PRO A 143 7.91 -0.29 -6.43
C PRO A 143 8.83 -0.64 -7.60
N ARG A 144 10.07 -0.16 -7.54
CA ARG A 144 11.10 -0.39 -8.56
C ARG A 144 11.44 -1.88 -8.69
N GLU A 145 11.48 -2.60 -7.57
CA GLU A 145 11.83 -4.03 -7.51
C GLU A 145 10.92 -4.92 -8.38
N HIS A 146 9.73 -4.42 -8.72
CA HIS A 146 8.71 -5.13 -9.48
C HIS A 146 8.62 -4.67 -10.94
N GLU A 147 9.73 -4.23 -11.53
CA GLU A 147 9.84 -3.77 -12.92
C GLU A 147 9.18 -4.74 -13.94
N ALA A 148 9.34 -6.05 -13.76
CA ALA A 148 8.73 -7.04 -14.65
C ALA A 148 7.19 -7.02 -14.60
N GLU A 149 6.59 -6.80 -13.42
CA GLU A 149 5.15 -6.60 -13.29
C GLU A 149 4.73 -5.26 -13.87
N TRP A 150 5.51 -4.20 -13.62
CA TRP A 150 5.29 -2.87 -14.18
C TRP A 150 5.19 -2.89 -15.71
N VAL A 151 6.15 -3.55 -16.38
CA VAL A 151 6.16 -3.73 -17.83
C VAL A 151 4.97 -4.58 -18.29
N ARG A 152 4.67 -5.69 -17.60
CA ARG A 152 3.53 -6.57 -17.93
C ARG A 152 2.19 -5.85 -17.83
N LYS A 153 2.04 -4.91 -16.89
CA LYS A 153 0.85 -4.06 -16.74
C LYS A 153 0.76 -2.95 -17.80
N GLY A 154 1.79 -2.77 -18.61
CA GLY A 154 1.82 -1.79 -19.68
C GLY A 154 1.98 -0.35 -19.18
N TYR A 155 2.49 -0.13 -17.96
CA TYR A 155 2.74 1.22 -17.48
C TYR A 155 3.77 2.02 -18.29
N PRO A 156 4.85 1.43 -18.86
CA PRO A 156 5.80 2.21 -19.65
C PRO A 156 5.15 3.01 -20.79
N SER A 157 4.10 2.48 -21.44
CA SER A 157 3.39 3.16 -22.53
C SER A 157 2.42 4.25 -22.05
N LYS A 158 2.11 4.29 -20.75
CA LYS A 158 1.25 5.31 -20.13
C LYS A 158 2.03 6.49 -19.57
N ILE A 159 3.34 6.34 -19.40
CA ILE A 159 4.22 7.42 -18.95
C ILE A 159 4.46 8.43 -20.07
N ALA A 160 4.06 9.66 -19.81
CA ALA A 160 4.20 10.84 -20.66
C ALA A 160 5.42 11.71 -20.29
N ASP A 161 6.10 11.42 -19.18
CA ASP A 161 7.36 12.06 -18.81
C ASP A 161 8.37 12.00 -19.96
N ALA A 162 8.79 13.19 -20.41
CA ALA A 162 9.63 13.40 -21.58
C ALA A 162 11.10 13.69 -21.24
N ALA A 163 11.51 13.50 -19.97
CA ALA A 163 12.92 13.57 -19.61
C ALA A 163 13.76 12.51 -20.32
N ASP A 164 15.08 12.67 -20.26
CA ASP A 164 16.02 11.70 -20.83
C ASP A 164 15.72 10.29 -20.32
N GLU A 165 15.75 9.31 -21.22
CA GLU A 165 15.43 7.93 -20.91
C GLU A 165 16.31 7.37 -19.79
N ALA A 166 17.59 7.78 -19.74
CA ALA A 166 18.50 7.40 -18.67
C ALA A 166 18.08 7.95 -17.29
N TRP A 167 17.30 9.03 -17.25
CA TRP A 167 16.86 9.69 -16.00
C TRP A 167 15.52 9.16 -15.49
N ILE A 168 14.79 8.41 -16.30
CA ILE A 168 13.48 7.85 -15.97
C ILE A 168 13.52 6.34 -15.80
N GLY A 169 14.70 5.74 -15.76
CA GLY A 169 14.85 4.30 -15.52
C GLY A 169 14.86 3.48 -16.80
N GLY A 170 15.39 4.04 -17.90
CA GLY A 170 15.51 3.36 -19.18
C GLY A 170 14.17 3.19 -19.89
N THR A 171 14.12 2.20 -20.78
CA THR A 171 12.92 1.85 -21.56
C THR A 171 11.69 1.53 -20.70
N SER A 172 11.90 1.07 -19.46
CA SER A 172 10.80 0.77 -18.54
C SER A 172 10.14 2.03 -17.99
N LYS A 173 10.85 3.17 -17.95
CA LYS A 173 10.37 4.45 -17.40
C LYS A 173 9.93 4.38 -15.93
N ILE A 174 10.40 3.38 -15.17
CA ILE A 174 9.94 3.12 -13.80
C ILE A 174 10.33 4.22 -12.79
N ASP A 175 11.38 4.98 -13.09
CA ASP A 175 11.87 6.12 -12.29
C ASP A 175 11.32 7.47 -12.79
N SER A 176 10.31 7.43 -13.66
CA SER A 176 9.60 8.64 -14.06
C SER A 176 9.04 9.37 -12.84
N VAL A 177 9.03 10.72 -12.91
CA VAL A 177 8.39 11.51 -11.85
C VAL A 177 6.92 11.13 -11.67
N GLN A 178 6.24 10.64 -12.72
CA GLN A 178 4.85 10.23 -12.62
C GLN A 178 4.63 8.96 -11.78
N ASN A 179 5.70 8.23 -11.43
CA ASN A 179 5.69 7.09 -10.51
C ASN A 179 6.25 7.43 -9.13
N VAL A 180 6.51 8.70 -8.80
CA VAL A 180 7.05 9.07 -7.48
C VAL A 180 6.28 10.20 -6.83
N ILE A 181 6.32 10.24 -5.50
CA ILE A 181 5.79 11.34 -4.68
C ILE A 181 6.75 11.69 -3.55
N THR A 182 6.68 12.93 -3.11
CA THR A 182 7.44 13.40 -1.96
C THR A 182 6.62 13.25 -0.67
N LEU A 183 7.19 12.58 0.33
CA LEU A 183 6.59 12.24 1.61
C LEU A 183 7.37 12.87 2.77
N ARG A 184 6.71 13.04 3.92
CA ARG A 184 7.37 13.29 5.21
C ARG A 184 8.22 12.06 5.53
N SER A 185 9.45 12.23 5.99
CA SER A 185 10.40 11.11 6.11
C SER A 185 9.95 9.95 6.99
N ASP A 186 9.11 10.21 7.99
CA ASP A 186 8.51 9.21 8.89
C ASP A 186 7.33 8.47 8.25
N LEU A 187 6.79 8.95 7.13
CA LEU A 187 5.72 8.28 6.37
C LEU A 187 6.24 7.31 5.31
N SER A 188 7.56 7.26 5.05
CA SER A 188 8.11 6.33 4.04
C SER A 188 7.78 4.89 4.38
N ASP A 189 7.89 4.55 5.65
CA ASP A 189 7.77 3.18 6.12
C ASP A 189 6.31 2.73 6.04
N ALA A 190 5.39 3.60 6.48
CA ALA A 190 3.96 3.39 6.36
C ALA A 190 3.51 3.31 4.88
N TRP A 191 4.12 4.12 3.99
CA TRP A 191 3.84 4.06 2.55
C TRP A 191 4.29 2.74 1.92
N ASP A 192 5.54 2.35 2.14
CA ASP A 192 6.11 1.10 1.61
C ASP A 192 5.40 -0.12 2.20
N ASN A 193 4.93 -0.03 3.45
CA ASN A 193 4.17 -1.07 4.11
C ASN A 193 2.67 -1.08 3.71
N TYR A 194 2.24 -0.17 2.83
CA TYR A 194 0.84 0.02 2.40
C TYR A 194 -0.14 0.33 3.53
N GLU A 195 0.32 0.88 4.66
CA GLU A 195 -0.52 1.20 5.82
C GLU A 195 -1.55 2.30 5.53
N PHE A 196 -1.29 3.11 4.51
CA PHE A 196 -2.25 4.04 3.95
C PHE A 196 -2.16 4.08 2.42
N GLY A 197 -3.24 4.53 1.80
CA GLY A 197 -3.34 4.70 0.36
C GLY A 197 -4.12 5.96 -0.01
N VAL A 198 -4.02 6.35 -1.28
CA VAL A 198 -4.75 7.47 -1.88
C VAL A 198 -5.76 6.92 -2.87
N ASP A 199 -7.05 7.26 -2.72
CA ASP A 199 -8.07 6.87 -3.70
C ASP A 199 -8.29 8.00 -4.73
N PRO A 200 -7.76 7.87 -5.96
CA PRO A 200 -7.92 8.89 -6.99
C PRO A 200 -9.39 9.09 -7.40
N ASN A 201 -10.26 8.09 -7.20
CA ASN A 201 -11.69 8.19 -7.54
C ASN A 201 -12.51 8.90 -6.47
N ASN A 202 -11.91 9.16 -5.30
CA ASN A 202 -12.56 9.86 -4.19
C ASN A 202 -11.82 11.16 -3.87
N HIS A 203 -11.62 11.99 -4.90
CA HIS A 203 -10.91 13.27 -4.79
C HIS A 203 -9.50 13.15 -4.18
N TYR A 204 -8.83 12.02 -4.36
CA TYR A 204 -7.52 11.72 -3.75
C TYR A 204 -7.56 11.68 -2.21
N LEU A 205 -8.66 11.20 -1.63
CA LEU A 205 -8.77 10.96 -0.19
C LEU A 205 -7.72 9.96 0.28
N ILE A 206 -7.02 10.31 1.35
CA ILE A 206 -6.05 9.46 2.04
C ILE A 206 -6.78 8.60 3.06
N THR A 207 -6.70 7.28 2.91
CA THR A 207 -7.26 6.30 3.85
C THR A 207 -6.11 5.58 4.53
N SER A 208 -6.06 5.64 5.87
CA SER A 208 -5.19 4.78 6.67
C SER A 208 -5.92 3.51 7.04
N PHE A 209 -5.30 2.36 6.79
CA PHE A 209 -5.90 1.05 7.03
C PHE A 209 -5.56 0.50 8.42
N THR A 210 -4.47 1.00 9.02
CA THR A 210 -3.93 0.59 10.32
C THR A 210 -3.99 1.72 11.36
N ASN A 211 -3.82 1.35 12.62
CA ASN A 211 -3.57 2.29 13.71
C ASN A 211 -2.21 3.00 13.52
N GLY A 212 -2.05 4.22 14.04
CA GLY A 212 -0.80 4.99 14.03
C GLY A 212 -0.69 6.14 13.03
N ASN A 213 -1.62 6.23 12.06
CA ASN A 213 -1.60 7.22 10.97
C ASN A 213 -2.79 8.21 11.04
N ALA A 214 -3.24 8.52 12.27
CA ALA A 214 -4.40 9.38 12.52
C ALA A 214 -4.24 10.80 11.97
N ASP A 215 -3.01 11.31 11.92
CA ASP A 215 -2.68 12.67 11.49
C ASP A 215 -2.82 12.88 9.99
N ILE A 216 -2.76 11.80 9.19
CA ILE A 216 -2.89 11.84 7.73
C ILE A 216 -4.23 11.32 7.21
N ASN A 217 -4.94 10.52 8.00
CA ASN A 217 -6.21 9.93 7.58
C ASN A 217 -7.28 11.00 7.34
N GLY A 218 -7.96 10.93 6.19
CA GLY A 218 -8.99 11.90 5.78
C GLY A 218 -8.44 13.17 5.12
N LEU A 219 -7.11 13.35 5.05
CA LEU A 219 -6.50 14.38 4.21
C LEU A 219 -6.67 14.04 2.72
N HIS A 220 -6.37 15.01 1.86
CA HIS A 220 -6.39 14.84 0.40
C HIS A 220 -5.00 15.08 -0.17
N LEU A 221 -4.59 14.28 -1.14
CA LEU A 221 -3.30 14.41 -1.80
C LEU A 221 -3.19 15.78 -2.49
N GLN A 222 -2.11 16.52 -2.22
CA GLN A 222 -1.93 17.89 -2.69
C GLN A 222 -1.30 17.93 -4.09
N LEU A 223 -2.13 18.00 -5.13
CA LEU A 223 -1.66 18.04 -6.52
C LEU A 223 -1.90 19.38 -7.24
N ASP A 224 -2.46 20.39 -6.56
CA ASP A 224 -2.90 21.65 -7.19
C ASP A 224 -1.79 22.47 -7.85
N HIS A 225 -0.53 22.22 -7.50
CA HIS A 225 0.62 22.89 -8.08
C HIS A 225 1.20 22.16 -9.30
N ILE A 226 0.79 20.91 -9.53
CA ILE A 226 1.28 20.06 -10.63
C ILE A 226 0.23 20.06 -11.74
N GLN A 227 0.26 21.12 -12.55
CA GLN A 227 -0.68 21.34 -13.65
C GLN A 227 -0.25 20.63 -14.95
N ASP A 228 1.04 20.40 -15.11
CA ASP A 228 1.57 19.70 -16.29
C ASP A 228 1.22 18.20 -16.21
N PRO A 229 0.41 17.66 -17.14
CA PRO A 229 0.03 16.25 -17.13
C PRO A 229 1.22 15.30 -17.35
N THR A 230 2.33 15.77 -17.95
CA THR A 230 3.55 14.96 -18.15
C THR A 230 4.36 14.77 -16.88
N LEU A 231 4.14 15.63 -15.87
CA LEU A 231 4.82 15.59 -14.57
C LEU A 231 3.91 15.06 -13.46
N ARG A 232 2.59 15.10 -13.67
CA ARG A 232 1.60 14.66 -12.69
C ARG A 232 1.69 13.15 -12.44
N PRO A 233 1.73 12.73 -11.16
CA PRO A 233 1.62 11.31 -10.81
C PRO A 233 0.42 10.64 -11.47
N LEU A 234 0.59 9.42 -11.97
CA LEU A 234 -0.48 8.70 -12.65
C LEU A 234 -1.51 8.16 -11.65
N ASP A 235 -2.79 8.50 -11.87
CA ASP A 235 -3.91 8.05 -11.02
C ASP A 235 -3.98 6.52 -10.92
N GLU A 236 -3.70 5.80 -12.01
CA GLU A 236 -3.70 4.34 -12.02
C GLU A 236 -2.68 3.72 -11.05
N LEU A 237 -1.57 4.42 -10.77
CA LEU A 237 -0.57 3.94 -9.83
C LEU A 237 -1.06 4.11 -8.39
N PHE A 238 -1.77 5.19 -8.09
CA PHE A 238 -2.44 5.33 -6.79
C PHE A 238 -3.53 4.28 -6.61
N ALA A 239 -4.33 4.01 -7.64
CA ALA A 239 -5.34 2.95 -7.60
C ALA A 239 -4.69 1.57 -7.33
N ASP A 240 -3.56 1.26 -7.99
CA ASP A 240 -2.82 0.02 -7.75
C ASP A 240 -2.29 -0.05 -6.30
N HIS A 241 -1.63 1.01 -5.81
CA HIS A 241 -1.11 1.10 -4.44
C HIS A 241 -2.24 0.97 -3.40
N PHE A 242 -3.37 1.61 -3.65
CA PHE A 242 -4.55 1.52 -2.79
C PHE A 242 -5.05 0.09 -2.66
N VAL A 243 -5.16 -0.64 -3.79
CA VAL A 243 -5.54 -2.06 -3.79
C VAL A 243 -4.54 -2.91 -3.01
N GLN A 244 -3.23 -2.63 -3.09
CA GLN A 244 -2.25 -3.34 -2.26
C GLN A 244 -2.51 -3.14 -0.76
N GLY A 245 -2.88 -1.92 -0.34
CA GLY A 245 -3.30 -1.61 1.02
C GLY A 245 -4.55 -2.38 1.45
N LEU A 246 -5.56 -2.48 0.57
CA LEU A 246 -6.75 -3.29 0.82
C LEU A 246 -6.39 -4.78 1.01
N LEU A 247 -5.58 -5.33 0.12
CA LEU A 247 -5.18 -6.74 0.16
C LEU A 247 -4.34 -7.08 1.39
N LYS A 248 -3.53 -6.14 1.87
CA LYS A 248 -2.64 -6.33 3.01
C LYS A 248 -3.31 -6.08 4.36
N HIS A 249 -4.01 -4.95 4.48
CA HIS A 249 -4.50 -4.53 5.79
C HIS A 249 -5.99 -4.75 5.97
N MET A 250 -6.76 -4.79 4.89
CA MET A 250 -8.23 -4.97 4.95
C MET A 250 -8.70 -6.41 4.73
N LYS A 251 -8.01 -7.20 3.92
CA LYS A 251 -8.35 -8.61 3.70
C LYS A 251 -8.09 -9.42 4.98
N GLY A 252 -9.01 -10.32 5.33
CA GLY A 252 -8.93 -11.12 6.56
C GLY A 252 -7.64 -11.92 6.71
N THR A 253 -7.13 -12.47 5.60
CA THR A 253 -5.84 -13.17 5.50
C THR A 253 -4.65 -12.26 5.21
N GLY A 254 -4.83 -10.93 5.30
CA GLY A 254 -3.94 -9.93 4.73
C GLY A 254 -2.59 -9.73 5.41
N GLU A 255 -2.33 -10.28 6.60
CA GLU A 255 -1.02 -10.12 7.24
C GLU A 255 -0.08 -11.28 6.87
N VAL A 256 0.97 -10.95 6.12
CA VAL A 256 2.08 -11.88 5.83
C VAL A 256 2.87 -12.10 7.13
N GLY A 257 3.38 -13.32 7.33
CA GLY A 257 3.96 -13.74 8.62
C GLY A 257 5.23 -13.01 9.10
N TRP A 258 5.74 -12.01 8.38
CA TRP A 258 6.85 -11.17 8.83
C TRP A 258 6.36 -9.78 9.20
N THR A 259 6.65 -9.38 10.43
CA THR A 259 6.45 -8.03 10.94
C THR A 259 7.47 -7.07 10.33
N TYR A 260 7.11 -5.79 10.23
CA TYR A 260 8.01 -4.76 9.71
C TYR A 260 9.27 -4.61 10.59
N GLU A 261 9.14 -4.86 11.88
CA GLU A 261 10.23 -4.89 12.85
C GLU A 261 11.25 -5.99 12.52
N GLU A 262 10.79 -7.20 12.18
CA GLU A 262 11.66 -8.29 11.71
C GLU A 262 12.40 -7.90 10.40
N TYR A 263 11.81 -7.05 9.54
CA TYR A 263 12.51 -6.48 8.39
C TYR A 263 13.60 -5.50 8.79
N VAL A 264 13.28 -4.50 9.62
CA VAL A 264 14.25 -3.48 10.02
C VAL A 264 15.44 -4.10 10.74
N GLU A 265 15.23 -5.17 11.51
CA GLU A 265 16.32 -5.92 12.13
C GLU A 265 17.17 -6.69 11.13
N THR A 266 16.55 -7.34 10.13
CA THR A 266 17.24 -8.17 9.14
C THR A 266 18.04 -7.36 8.12
N PHE A 267 17.60 -6.14 7.84
CA PHE A 267 18.20 -5.25 6.84
C PHE A 267 18.84 -4.00 7.47
N ARG A 268 19.10 -4.02 8.78
CA ARG A 268 19.69 -2.89 9.52
C ARG A 268 20.98 -2.40 8.84
N ASP A 269 21.14 -1.08 8.75
CA ASP A 269 22.33 -0.40 8.23
C ASP A 269 22.69 -0.69 6.76
N GLY A 270 21.74 -1.21 5.97
CA GLY A 270 21.99 -1.59 4.56
C GLY A 270 22.86 -2.84 4.41
N LEU A 271 23.17 -3.52 5.52
CA LEU A 271 23.77 -4.84 5.50
C LEU A 271 22.68 -5.89 5.52
N LEU A 272 22.68 -6.72 4.48
CA LEU A 272 21.85 -7.90 4.38
C LEU A 272 22.40 -8.98 5.34
N ASP A 273 21.86 -9.09 6.55
CA ASP A 273 22.30 -10.09 7.52
C ASP A 273 21.78 -11.48 7.16
N LEU A 274 22.58 -12.23 6.40
CA LEU A 274 22.29 -13.60 5.98
C LEU A 274 22.43 -14.66 7.09
N SER A 275 22.84 -14.29 8.30
CA SER A 275 23.13 -15.26 9.37
C SER A 275 21.87 -15.92 9.95
N ASN A 276 20.71 -15.28 9.81
CA ASN A 276 19.45 -15.79 10.33
C ASN A 276 18.79 -16.82 9.38
N HIS A 277 19.22 -18.08 9.48
CA HIS A 277 18.71 -19.19 8.68
C HIS A 277 17.21 -19.47 8.86
N LYS A 278 16.59 -19.05 9.98
CA LYS A 278 15.13 -19.18 10.19
C LYS A 278 14.35 -18.24 9.28
N ILE A 279 14.93 -17.07 9.03
CA ILE A 279 14.43 -16.01 8.17
C ILE A 279 14.64 -16.40 6.70
N TRP A 280 15.89 -16.61 6.28
CA TRP A 280 16.23 -16.90 4.87
C TRP A 280 15.88 -18.32 4.41
N GLY A 281 15.62 -19.24 5.33
CA GLY A 281 15.15 -20.58 5.02
C GLY A 281 13.69 -20.62 4.54
N SER A 282 12.90 -19.60 4.89
CA SER A 282 11.48 -19.49 4.50
C SER A 282 11.32 -19.12 3.03
N ARG A 283 10.12 -19.35 2.47
CA ARG A 283 9.80 -18.92 1.11
C ARG A 283 9.79 -17.39 1.05
N GLU A 284 9.17 -16.76 2.03
CA GLU A 284 9.01 -15.32 2.18
C GLU A 284 10.38 -14.64 2.29
N GLY A 285 11.30 -15.18 3.09
CA GLY A 285 12.67 -14.66 3.20
C GLY A 285 13.44 -14.70 1.88
N LYS A 286 13.26 -15.76 1.07
CA LYS A 286 13.87 -15.86 -0.26
C LYS A 286 13.31 -14.83 -1.23
N GLU A 287 11.98 -14.69 -1.28
CA GLU A 287 11.32 -13.67 -2.12
C GLU A 287 11.83 -12.26 -1.76
N ARG A 288 12.04 -11.99 -0.47
CA ARG A 288 12.57 -10.69 0.00
C ARG A 288 14.02 -10.44 -0.34
N LEU A 289 14.84 -11.49 -0.30
CA LEU A 289 16.22 -11.44 -0.76
C LEU A 289 16.28 -11.09 -2.25
N GLU A 290 15.45 -11.73 -3.06
CA GLU A 290 15.37 -11.47 -4.50
C GLU A 290 14.99 -10.00 -4.78
N LEU A 291 14.04 -9.44 -4.02
CA LEU A 291 13.69 -8.01 -4.14
C LEU A 291 14.85 -7.08 -3.79
N ALA A 292 15.57 -7.36 -2.70
CA ALA A 292 16.69 -6.53 -2.27
C ALA A 292 17.83 -6.55 -3.31
N LEU A 293 18.09 -7.72 -3.91
CA LEU A 293 19.05 -7.86 -4.99
C LEU A 293 18.57 -7.15 -6.27
N SER A 294 17.27 -7.24 -6.60
CA SER A 294 16.68 -6.54 -7.75
C SER A 294 16.86 -5.03 -7.64
N GLU A 295 16.60 -4.47 -6.46
CA GLU A 295 16.80 -3.05 -6.15
C GLU A 295 18.27 -2.64 -6.26
N GLY A 296 19.16 -3.35 -5.56
CA GLY A 296 20.59 -2.99 -5.48
C GLY A 296 21.34 -3.16 -6.81
N LEU A 297 20.88 -4.03 -7.71
CA LEU A 297 21.49 -4.26 -9.03
C LEU A 297 20.83 -3.44 -10.16
N PHE A 298 19.80 -2.65 -9.86
CA PHE A 298 19.02 -1.93 -10.86
C PHE A 298 19.89 -0.94 -11.67
N ASP A 299 20.60 -0.04 -10.99
CA ASP A 299 21.42 0.98 -11.66
C ASP A 299 22.56 0.36 -12.48
N HIS A 300 23.09 -0.78 -12.01
CA HIS A 300 24.09 -1.53 -12.76
C HIS A 300 23.51 -2.06 -14.09
N ARG A 301 22.29 -2.60 -14.06
CA ARG A 301 21.59 -3.09 -15.25
C ARG A 301 21.32 -1.97 -16.25
N LEU A 302 20.89 -0.80 -15.79
CA LEU A 302 20.69 0.38 -16.65
C LEU A 302 22.01 0.83 -17.30
N SER A 303 23.10 0.86 -16.53
CA SER A 303 24.41 1.24 -17.06
C SER A 303 24.87 0.30 -18.18
N GLN A 304 24.63 -1.02 -18.05
CA GLN A 304 24.97 -1.99 -19.09
C GLN A 304 24.10 -1.85 -20.34
N GLN A 305 22.81 -1.57 -20.20
CA GLN A 305 21.91 -1.33 -21.34
C GLN A 305 22.36 -0.11 -22.14
N SER A 306 22.67 1.00 -21.46
CA SER A 306 23.17 2.21 -22.12
C SER A 306 24.51 2.03 -22.85
N ALA A 307 25.32 1.06 -22.40
CA ALA A 307 26.60 0.72 -23.02
C ALA A 307 26.45 -0.24 -24.21
N ALA A 308 25.40 -1.06 -24.24
CA ALA A 308 25.11 -1.99 -25.33
C ALA A 308 24.45 -1.32 -26.56
N GLU A 309 23.88 -0.12 -26.37
CA GLU A 309 23.22 0.66 -27.42
C GLU A 309 24.15 1.69 -28.11
N LYS A 310 25.42 1.77 -27.69
CA LYS A 310 26.48 2.59 -28.29
C LYS A 310 27.38 1.77 -29.22
#